data_AF-A0A6I9P3E3-F1
#
_entry.id   AF-A0A6I9P3E3-F1
#
_cell.length_a   1.000
_cell.length_b   1.000
_cell.length_c   1.000
_cell.angle_alpha   90.00
_cell.angle_beta   90.00
_cell.angle_gamma   90.00
#
_symmetry.space_group_name_H-M   'P 1'
#
loop_
_entity.id
_entity.type
_entity.pdbx_description
1 polymer ?
#
loop_
_entity_poly.entity_id
_entity_poly.type
_entity_poly.pdbx_seq_one_letter_code
_entity_poly.pdbx_strand_id
1 'polypeptide(L)'
;MLSSESQLARKLDFKDLISDFACKKARRWALVFLQEVDIYTVKPEDLSFTSAFRLQIHRNDYVHALVTYFNIEFTKCHKKTGFSTAPDAATTHWKQTVFYLEDYLTVKKGEEIFGSIAVRPNEKNVRDLEFTLELDFKGQLCEAAISHDYKMR
;
A
#
# COMPACT_ATOMS: atom_id res chain seq x y z
N MET A 1 -7.42 13.21 30.80
CA MET A 1 -7.18 11.76 30.72
C MET A 1 -7.64 11.31 29.36
N LEU A 2 -6.73 10.62 28.67
CA LEU A 2 -6.74 10.26 27.26
C LEU A 2 -7.89 9.31 26.91
N SER A 3 -8.53 9.50 25.75
CA SER A 3 -8.98 8.34 24.96
C SER A 3 -9.03 8.69 23.47
N SER A 4 -8.00 8.22 22.77
CA SER A 4 -8.06 7.65 21.42
C SER A 4 -8.89 8.41 20.38
N GLU A 5 -8.29 9.41 19.75
CA GLU A 5 -8.67 9.81 18.40
C GLU A 5 -8.43 8.61 17.48
N SER A 6 -9.53 7.97 17.07
CA SER A 6 -9.56 6.97 16.02
C SER A 6 -8.95 7.56 14.75
N GLN A 7 -7.83 7.01 14.30
CA GLN A 7 -7.18 7.32 13.02
C GLN A 7 -8.12 6.90 11.88
N LEU A 8 -9.04 7.80 11.53
CA LEU A 8 -9.88 7.72 10.35
C LEU A 8 -8.95 7.82 9.13
N ALA A 9 -9.08 6.90 8.18
CA ALA A 9 -8.57 7.06 6.83
C ALA A 9 -9.21 8.32 6.23
N ARG A 10 -8.61 9.48 6.50
CA ARG A 10 -9.09 10.77 6.02
C ARG A 10 -8.76 10.86 4.54
N LYS A 11 -9.80 11.09 3.76
CA LYS A 11 -9.72 11.67 2.41
C LYS A 11 -9.23 13.12 2.56
N LEU A 12 -7.94 13.30 2.88
CA LEU A 12 -7.28 14.60 2.96
C LEU A 12 -6.88 15.05 1.56
N ASP A 13 -7.01 16.33 1.26
CA ASP A 13 -6.74 16.92 -0.06
C ASP A 13 -5.24 16.86 -0.43
N PHE A 14 -4.87 15.74 -1.03
CA PHE A 14 -3.59 15.38 -1.61
C PHE A 14 -3.22 16.23 -2.85
N LYS A 15 -2.80 17.49 -2.68
CA LYS A 15 -2.21 18.27 -3.79
C LYS A 15 -0.70 18.50 -3.62
N ASP A 16 -0.25 18.68 -2.39
CA ASP A 16 1.16 19.03 -2.14
C ASP A 16 2.06 17.80 -1.93
N LEU A 17 1.54 16.71 -1.33
CA LEU A 17 2.30 15.46 -1.18
C LEU A 17 2.46 14.69 -2.51
N ILE A 18 1.49 14.85 -3.43
CA ILE A 18 1.53 14.21 -4.75
C ILE A 18 2.52 14.90 -5.69
N SER A 19 2.83 16.18 -5.49
CA SER A 19 3.79 16.89 -6.36
C SER A 19 5.17 16.24 -6.35
N ASP A 20 5.59 15.68 -5.20
CA ASP A 20 6.82 14.89 -5.09
C ASP A 20 6.67 13.43 -5.59
N PHE A 21 5.49 12.83 -5.49
CA PHE A 21 5.21 11.48 -6.01
C PHE A 21 5.06 11.43 -7.54
N ALA A 22 4.50 12.47 -8.16
CA ALA A 22 4.19 12.54 -9.59
C ALA A 22 5.38 13.00 -10.47
N CYS A 23 6.50 13.41 -9.85
CA CYS A 23 7.64 13.95 -10.58
C CYS A 23 8.63 12.85 -11.00
N LYS A 24 8.39 12.16 -12.14
CA LYS A 24 9.36 11.43 -13.02
C LYS A 24 10.53 10.63 -12.36
N LYS A 25 10.45 10.25 -11.07
CA LYS A 25 11.51 9.59 -10.29
C LYS A 25 11.08 8.25 -9.69
N ALA A 26 9.94 7.68 -10.08
CA ALA A 26 9.43 6.45 -9.47
C ALA A 26 10.27 5.19 -9.72
N ARG A 27 11.27 5.23 -10.61
CA ARG A 27 12.30 4.17 -10.76
C ARG A 27 13.19 3.96 -9.51
N ARG A 28 12.80 4.45 -8.34
CA ARG A 28 13.62 4.50 -7.13
C ARG A 28 12.93 3.92 -5.89
N TRP A 29 11.69 3.46 -6.02
CA TRP A 29 10.92 2.84 -4.93
C TRP A 29 10.96 1.32 -5.08
N ALA A 30 10.99 0.60 -3.95
CA ALA A 30 10.74 -0.83 -3.97
C ALA A 30 9.28 -1.09 -4.30
N LEU A 31 9.05 -2.01 -5.23
CA LEU A 31 7.73 -2.48 -5.62
C LEU A 31 7.62 -3.97 -5.25
N VAL A 32 6.47 -4.34 -4.75
CA VAL A 32 6.14 -5.73 -4.42
C VAL A 32 4.76 -6.05 -4.93
N PHE A 33 4.61 -7.26 -5.44
CA PHE A 33 3.32 -7.78 -5.87
C PHE A 33 2.58 -8.35 -4.67
N LEU A 34 1.33 -7.93 -4.46
CA LEU A 34 0.52 -8.39 -3.33
C LEU A 34 -0.46 -9.50 -3.74
N GLN A 35 -1.26 -9.28 -4.78
CA GLN A 35 -2.35 -10.17 -5.15
C GLN A 35 -2.70 -10.05 -6.63
N GLU A 36 -3.02 -11.18 -7.27
CA GLU A 36 -3.65 -11.23 -8.59
C GLU A 36 -5.14 -11.53 -8.45
N VAL A 37 -5.95 -10.91 -9.31
CA VAL A 37 -7.38 -11.22 -9.38
C VAL A 37 -7.76 -11.50 -10.82
N ASP A 38 -7.99 -12.78 -11.13
CA ASP A 38 -8.63 -13.17 -12.39
C ASP A 38 -10.16 -13.14 -12.22
N ILE A 39 -10.79 -12.16 -12.86
CA ILE A 39 -12.24 -11.92 -12.80
C ILE A 39 -13.04 -13.12 -13.32
N TYR A 40 -12.45 -14.01 -14.14
CA TYR A 40 -13.14 -15.20 -14.64
C TYR A 40 -13.23 -16.34 -13.63
N THR A 41 -12.31 -16.41 -12.65
CA THR A 41 -12.19 -17.54 -11.73
C THR A 41 -12.27 -17.17 -10.26
N VAL A 42 -12.11 -15.89 -9.92
CA VAL A 42 -12.09 -15.40 -8.53
C VAL A 42 -13.42 -15.69 -7.84
N LYS A 43 -13.34 -16.14 -6.59
CA LYS A 43 -14.48 -16.30 -5.70
C LYS A 43 -14.49 -15.22 -4.62
N PRO A 44 -15.64 -14.95 -3.98
CA PRO A 44 -15.72 -13.97 -2.89
C PRO A 44 -14.76 -14.28 -1.73
N GLU A 45 -14.50 -15.56 -1.45
CA GLU A 45 -13.54 -16.01 -0.44
C GLU A 45 -12.10 -15.61 -0.76
N ASP A 46 -11.72 -15.55 -2.05
CA ASP A 46 -10.37 -15.18 -2.49
C ASP A 46 -10.09 -13.67 -2.34
N LEU A 47 -11.14 -12.86 -2.14
CA LEU A 47 -11.02 -11.42 -1.88
C LEU A 47 -10.57 -11.12 -0.45
N SER A 48 -10.61 -12.11 0.44
CA SER A 48 -10.05 -12.04 1.79
C SER A 48 -8.70 -12.77 1.80
N PHE A 49 -7.60 -12.02 1.72
CA PHE A 49 -6.27 -12.60 1.55
C PHE A 49 -5.25 -11.95 2.50
N THR A 50 -4.19 -12.71 2.79
CA THR A 50 -3.00 -12.21 3.47
C THR A 50 -1.80 -12.45 2.57
N SER A 51 -1.05 -11.39 2.28
CA SER A 51 0.12 -11.44 1.43
C SER A 51 1.35 -10.93 2.16
N ALA A 52 2.39 -11.76 2.22
CA ALA A 52 3.69 -11.36 2.74
C ALA A 52 4.45 -10.56 1.69
N PHE A 53 5.15 -9.51 2.11
CA PHE A 53 5.95 -8.67 1.25
C PHE A 53 7.36 -8.45 1.79
N ARG A 54 8.27 -8.18 0.86
CA ARG A 54 9.65 -7.78 1.12
C ARG A 54 9.97 -6.57 0.26
N LEU A 55 10.35 -5.46 0.88
CA LEU A 55 10.69 -4.21 0.20
C LEU A 55 12.18 -3.91 0.39
N GLN A 56 12.92 -3.85 -0.72
CA GLN A 56 14.34 -3.53 -0.70
C GLN A 56 14.59 -2.02 -0.76
N ILE A 57 15.29 -1.47 0.23
CA ILE A 57 15.56 -0.04 0.28
C ILE A 57 16.66 0.34 -0.72
N HIS A 58 16.33 1.24 -1.64
CA HIS A 58 17.26 1.66 -2.70
C HIS A 58 18.03 2.96 -2.38
N ARG A 59 17.63 3.70 -1.34
CA ARG A 59 18.27 4.95 -0.90
C ARG A 59 18.13 5.15 0.61
N ASN A 60 19.03 5.92 1.21
CA ASN A 60 18.89 6.33 2.60
C ASN A 60 17.76 7.36 2.70
N ASP A 61 16.80 7.14 3.58
CA ASP A 61 15.62 8.00 3.71
C ASP A 61 14.81 7.71 4.99
N TYR A 62 13.70 8.42 5.15
CA TYR A 62 12.68 8.17 6.16
C TYR A 62 11.41 7.62 5.52
N VAL A 63 10.95 6.44 5.96
CA VAL A 63 9.71 5.82 5.49
C VAL A 63 8.59 6.15 6.46
N HIS A 64 7.62 6.94 6.00
CA HIS A 64 6.47 7.38 6.81
C HIS A 64 5.19 6.60 6.50
N ALA A 65 5.12 6.00 5.31
CA ALA A 65 3.92 5.34 4.83
C ALA A 65 4.25 4.31 3.76
N LEU A 66 3.38 3.32 3.61
CA LEU A 66 3.32 2.43 2.46
C LEU A 66 2.24 2.90 1.49
N VAL A 67 2.48 2.71 0.20
CA VAL A 67 1.53 3.12 -0.85
C VAL A 67 1.15 1.90 -1.67
N THR A 68 -0.15 1.69 -1.84
CA THR A 68 -0.68 0.65 -2.72
C THR A 68 -1.41 1.28 -3.91
N TYR A 69 -1.33 0.55 -5.02
CA TYR A 69 -1.99 0.86 -6.28
C TYR A 69 -2.33 -0.45 -6.98
N PHE A 70 -3.06 -0.39 -8.08
CA PHE A 70 -3.43 -1.57 -8.85
C PHE A 70 -3.24 -1.33 -10.35
N ASN A 71 -3.12 -2.44 -11.07
CA ASN A 71 -3.10 -2.46 -12.52
C ASN A 71 -4.32 -3.23 -13.01
N ILE A 72 -4.93 -2.74 -14.09
CA ILE A 72 -6.01 -3.42 -14.79
C ILE A 72 -5.53 -3.80 -16.18
N GLU A 73 -5.72 -5.07 -16.55
CA GLU A 73 -5.41 -5.60 -17.87
C GLU A 73 -6.64 -6.24 -18.51
N PHE A 74 -6.94 -5.84 -19.74
CA PHE A 74 -8.02 -6.41 -20.55
C PHE A 74 -7.44 -7.52 -21.42
N THR A 75 -7.36 -8.73 -20.87
CA THR A 75 -6.63 -9.87 -21.46
C THR A 75 -7.27 -10.45 -22.73
N LYS A 76 -8.54 -10.16 -23.00
CA LYS A 76 -9.27 -10.64 -24.20
C LYS A 76 -9.21 -9.69 -25.40
N CYS A 77 -8.49 -8.59 -25.30
CA CYS A 77 -8.32 -7.66 -26.41
C CYS A 77 -7.22 -8.13 -27.38
N HIS A 78 -7.40 -7.89 -28.69
CA HIS A 78 -6.39 -8.17 -29.71
C HIS A 78 -5.09 -7.37 -29.54
N LYS A 79 -5.17 -6.20 -28.87
CA LYS A 79 -4.02 -5.39 -28.47
C LYS A 79 -3.95 -5.36 -26.95
N LYS A 80 -2.74 -5.37 -26.39
CA LYS A 80 -2.52 -5.20 -24.94
C LYS A 80 -3.15 -3.87 -24.51
N THR A 81 -4.20 -3.98 -23.70
CA THR A 81 -5.02 -2.85 -23.28
C THR A 81 -5.17 -2.91 -21.78
N GLY A 82 -4.99 -1.78 -21.10
CA GLY A 82 -5.00 -1.71 -19.64
C GLY A 82 -4.55 -0.34 -19.16
N PHE A 83 -4.61 -0.14 -17.85
CA PHE A 83 -4.09 1.06 -17.20
C PHE A 83 -3.54 0.71 -15.83
N SER A 84 -2.72 1.62 -15.29
CA SER A 84 -2.17 1.52 -13.95
C SER A 84 -2.57 2.74 -13.15
N THR A 85 -2.79 2.55 -11.84
CA THR A 85 -2.93 3.65 -10.89
C THR A 85 -1.63 3.94 -10.15
N ALA A 86 -0.50 3.39 -10.60
CA ALA A 86 0.81 3.63 -10.01
C ALA A 86 1.17 5.13 -9.97
N PRO A 87 2.01 5.58 -9.01
CA PRO A 87 2.44 6.97 -8.92
C PRO A 87 3.16 7.51 -10.17
N ASP A 88 3.78 6.65 -10.98
CA ASP A 88 4.41 7.00 -12.26
C ASP A 88 3.53 6.84 -13.49
N ALA A 89 2.31 6.35 -13.31
CA ALA A 89 1.31 6.28 -14.37
C ALA A 89 0.57 7.61 -14.54
N ALA A 90 -0.22 7.72 -15.61
CA ALA A 90 -1.12 8.85 -15.80
C ALA A 90 -2.15 8.90 -14.65
N THR A 91 -2.43 10.10 -14.14
CA THR A 91 -3.34 10.28 -13.00
C THR A 91 -4.73 9.77 -13.34
N THR A 92 -5.27 8.92 -12.45
CA THR A 92 -6.64 8.44 -12.50
C THR A 92 -7.44 9.01 -11.33
N HIS A 93 -8.78 8.89 -11.38
CA HIS A 93 -9.63 9.34 -10.28
C HIS A 93 -9.45 8.52 -9.00
N TRP A 94 -8.92 7.30 -9.10
CA TRP A 94 -8.63 6.44 -7.94
C TRP A 94 -7.44 6.93 -7.12
N LYS A 95 -6.50 7.68 -7.72
CA LYS A 95 -5.20 8.02 -7.10
C LYS A 95 -4.53 6.74 -6.54
N GLN A 96 -3.92 6.82 -5.36
CA GLN A 96 -3.30 5.71 -4.63
C GLN A 96 -3.84 5.65 -3.19
N THR A 97 -3.72 4.49 -2.57
CA THR A 97 -4.05 4.30 -1.15
C THR A 97 -2.77 4.38 -0.33
N VAL A 98 -2.77 5.16 0.75
CA VAL A 98 -1.61 5.42 1.59
C VAL A 98 -1.87 4.91 3.00
N PHE A 99 -0.98 4.07 3.51
CA PHE A 99 -0.99 3.50 4.85
C PHE A 99 0.12 4.16 5.67
N TYR A 100 -0.25 5.13 6.50
CA TYR A 100 0.70 5.83 7.37
C TYR A 100 1.14 4.95 8.54
N LEU A 101 2.44 4.93 8.79
CA LEU A 101 3.01 4.34 10.00
C LEU A 101 2.82 5.33 11.17
N GLU A 102 2.69 4.80 12.39
CA GLU A 102 2.63 5.64 13.60
C GLU A 102 3.94 6.40 13.81
N ASP A 103 5.06 5.69 13.65
CA ASP A 103 6.42 6.23 13.65
C ASP A 103 7.10 5.97 12.30
N TYR A 104 7.96 6.90 11.89
CA TYR A 104 8.75 6.74 10.67
C TYR A 104 9.92 5.76 10.87
N LEU A 105 10.28 5.04 9.82
CA LEU A 105 11.47 4.18 9.80
C LEU A 105 12.66 4.96 9.23
N THR A 106 13.82 4.90 9.88
CA THR A 106 15.06 5.45 9.34
C THR A 106 15.81 4.34 8.59
N VAL A 107 15.81 4.41 7.26
CA VAL A 107 16.30 3.34 6.40
C VAL A 107 17.57 3.73 5.64
N LYS A 108 18.40 2.74 5.34
CA LYS A 108 19.58 2.84 4.48
C LYS A 108 19.47 1.95 3.25
N LYS A 109 20.14 2.38 2.18
CA LYS A 109 20.27 1.61 0.95
C LYS A 109 20.83 0.21 1.25
N GLY A 110 20.14 -0.81 0.76
CA GLY A 110 20.50 -2.21 0.91
C GLY A 110 19.78 -2.92 2.07
N GLU A 111 19.10 -2.18 2.95
CA GLU A 111 18.25 -2.76 3.99
C GLU A 111 16.91 -3.22 3.42
N GLU A 112 16.19 -4.02 4.20
CA GLU A 112 14.96 -4.66 3.75
C GLU A 112 13.89 -4.58 4.82
N ILE A 113 12.68 -4.23 4.39
CA ILE A 113 11.48 -4.26 5.21
C ILE A 113 10.73 -5.55 4.89
N PHE A 114 10.39 -6.31 5.91
CA PHE A 114 9.54 -7.48 5.82
C PHE A 114 8.18 -7.16 6.41
N GLY A 115 7.14 -7.85 5.95
CA GLY A 115 5.82 -7.65 6.51
C GLY A 115 4.77 -8.49 5.82
N SER A 116 3.53 -8.30 6.26
CA SER A 116 2.36 -8.84 5.61
C SER A 116 1.21 -7.85 5.65
N ILE A 117 0.39 -7.90 4.62
CA ILE A 117 -0.87 -7.16 4.55
C ILE A 117 -2.01 -8.17 4.43
N ALA A 118 -2.93 -8.12 5.37
CA ALA A 118 -4.20 -8.83 5.30
C ALA A 118 -5.29 -7.86 4.87
N VAL A 119 -6.18 -8.31 4.00
CA VAL A 119 -7.34 -7.55 3.52
C VAL A 119 -8.58 -8.40 3.73
N ARG A 120 -9.61 -7.84 4.35
CA ARG A 120 -10.88 -8.53 4.56
C ARG A 120 -12.08 -7.57 4.57
N PRO A 121 -13.26 -8.00 4.11
CA PRO A 121 -14.49 -7.25 4.33
C PRO A 121 -14.79 -7.10 5.83
N ASN A 122 -15.34 -5.96 6.24
CA ASN A 122 -15.81 -5.78 7.62
C ASN A 122 -17.06 -6.63 7.89
N GLU A 123 -17.13 -7.23 9.09
CA GLU A 123 -18.24 -8.11 9.50
C GLU A 123 -19.60 -7.40 9.62
N LYS A 124 -19.61 -6.12 10.01
CA LYS A 124 -20.84 -5.32 10.18
C LYS A 124 -21.31 -4.69 8.88
N ASN A 125 -20.38 -4.22 8.04
CA ASN A 125 -20.68 -3.65 6.74
C ASN A 125 -19.70 -4.18 5.70
N VAL A 126 -20.14 -5.14 4.89
CA VAL A 126 -19.31 -5.80 3.87
C VAL A 126 -18.77 -4.86 2.79
N ARG A 127 -19.26 -3.61 2.72
CA ARG A 127 -18.71 -2.56 1.83
C ARG A 127 -17.48 -1.88 2.41
N ASP A 128 -17.30 -1.90 3.73
CA ASP A 128 -16.10 -1.40 4.39
C ASP A 128 -15.00 -2.46 4.27
N LEU A 129 -13.76 -2.03 4.05
CA LEU A 129 -12.60 -2.91 4.04
C LEU A 129 -11.77 -2.71 5.30
N GLU A 130 -11.32 -3.81 5.88
CA GLU A 130 -10.35 -3.85 6.96
C GLU A 130 -9.02 -4.37 6.43
N PHE A 131 -7.95 -3.68 6.83
CA PHE A 131 -6.59 -4.04 6.50
C PHE A 131 -5.83 -4.24 7.80
N THR A 132 -5.04 -5.30 7.88
CA THR A 132 -4.05 -5.48 8.96
C THR A 132 -2.68 -5.44 8.32
N LEU A 133 -1.88 -4.46 8.68
CA LEU A 133 -0.51 -4.29 8.21
C LEU A 133 0.45 -4.69 9.31
N GLU A 134 1.24 -5.71 9.06
CA GLU A 134 2.35 -6.11 9.90
C GLU A 134 3.66 -5.80 9.19
N LEU A 135 4.62 -5.26 9.94
CA LEU A 135 5.91 -4.84 9.42
C LEU A 135 6.99 -5.16 10.46
N ASP A 136 8.03 -5.86 10.03
CA ASP A 136 9.27 -6.07 10.77
C ASP A 136 10.42 -5.45 9.97
N PHE A 137 11.14 -4.54 10.63
CA PHE A 137 12.30 -3.89 10.07
C PHE A 137 13.45 -3.90 11.08
N LYS A 138 14.60 -4.39 10.63
CA LYS A 138 15.85 -4.38 11.40
C LYS A 138 16.93 -3.72 10.57
N GLY A 139 17.04 -2.40 10.75
CA GLY A 139 18.05 -1.58 10.10
C GLY A 139 19.22 -1.26 11.02
N GLN A 140 20.24 -0.62 10.46
CA GLN A 140 21.40 -0.15 11.21
C GLN A 140 21.05 1.00 12.17
N LEU A 141 20.04 1.81 11.83
CA LEU A 141 19.69 3.04 12.56
C LEU A 141 18.43 2.91 13.42
N CYS A 142 17.54 1.96 13.11
CA CYS A 142 16.38 1.67 13.93
C CYS A 142 15.91 0.22 13.71
N GLU A 143 15.19 -0.30 14.70
CA GLU A 143 14.44 -1.53 14.60
C GLU A 143 12.97 -1.23 14.93
N ALA A 144 12.04 -1.85 14.22
CA ALA A 144 10.62 -1.66 14.43
C ALA A 144 9.85 -2.95 14.13
N ALA A 145 8.91 -3.28 15.01
CA ALA A 145 7.90 -4.30 14.79
C ALA A 145 6.53 -3.62 14.94
N ILE A 146 5.82 -3.44 13.84
CA ILE A 146 4.57 -2.68 13.76
C ILE A 146 3.46 -3.66 13.37
N SER A 147 2.32 -3.57 14.06
CA SER A 147 1.07 -4.20 13.66
C SER A 147 -0.02 -3.15 13.78
N HIS A 148 -0.63 -2.77 12.66
CA HIS A 148 -1.60 -1.69 12.61
C HIS A 148 -2.81 -2.07 11.76
N ASP A 149 -4.00 -1.81 12.31
CA ASP A 149 -5.27 -2.06 11.64
C ASP A 149 -5.82 -0.77 11.02
N TYR A 150 -6.13 -0.82 9.72
CA TYR A 150 -6.77 0.27 9.00
C TYR A 150 -8.18 -0.12 8.59
N LYS A 151 -9.08 0.86 8.60
CA LYS A 151 -10.45 0.68 8.12
C LYS A 151 -10.79 1.72 7.05
N MET A 152 -11.19 1.24 5.88
CA MET A 152 -11.71 2.05 4.77
C MET A 152 -13.25 2.00 4.81
N ARG A 153 -13.90 3.17 4.82
CA ARG A 153 -15.36 3.36 4.90
C ARG A 153 -15.86 4.18 3.72
#